data_AF-A0A1S4DRR4-F1
#
_entry.id   AF-A0A1S4DRR4-F1
#
_cell.length_a   1.000
_cell.length_b   1.000
_cell.length_c   1.000
_cell.angle_alpha   90.00
_cell.angle_beta   90.00
_cell.angle_gamma   90.00
#
_symmetry.space_group_name_H-M   'P 1'
#
loop_
_entity.id
_entity.type
_entity.pdbx_description
1 polymer ?
#
loop_
_entity_poly.entity_id
_entity_poly.type
_entity_poly.pdbx_seq_one_letter_code
_entity_poly.pdbx_strand_id
1 'polypeptide(L)'
;MVISWILNSLAKEISDSVEYVNDSVELWRELENHYDQTDGAKLYQIQKEINDLAQGSIDITMYYTRMKRLWEELSTLSIKSQCSCNCTCGAKETMHKAEQDPWLIQFLMGLNEVYTIVRGSILMMKPLPSMAQAFSLLIQEEKQREFKTNSQLNLDSTSLHVNASPQHQNPYGARNFKTHYTTNNNNKSRQFYDYCKRPRHTREKCYKLHGYPQGSSYNN
;
A
#
# COMPACT_ATOMS: atom_id res chain seq x y z
N MET A 1 12.80 -16.71 55.89
CA MET A 1 13.96 -16.33 55.03
C MET A 1 13.50 -15.66 53.74
N VAL A 2 12.51 -16.21 53.01
CA VAL A 2 12.00 -15.62 51.76
C VAL A 2 11.21 -14.32 51.97
N ILE A 3 10.35 -14.25 52.99
CA ILE A 3 9.54 -13.05 53.31
C ILE A 3 10.42 -11.81 53.53
N SER A 4 11.45 -11.94 54.38
CA SER A 4 12.38 -10.83 54.66
C SER A 4 13.17 -10.38 53.41
N TRP A 5 13.43 -11.28 52.45
CA TRP A 5 14.04 -10.92 51.17
C TRP A 5 13.09 -10.11 50.29
N ILE A 6 11.82 -10.52 50.22
CA ILE A 6 10.79 -9.80 49.48
C ILE A 6 10.59 -8.40 50.10
N LEU A 7 10.37 -8.32 51.42
CA LEU A 7 10.16 -7.04 52.12
C LEU A 7 11.35 -6.07 51.96
N ASN A 8 12.59 -6.57 52.02
CA ASN A 8 13.79 -5.74 51.82
C ASN A 8 14.02 -5.31 50.36
N SER A 9 13.34 -5.94 49.41
CA SER A 9 13.43 -5.58 47.98
C SER A 9 12.35 -4.57 47.57
N LEU A 10 11.37 -4.31 48.43
CA LEU A 10 10.27 -3.38 48.18
C LEU A 10 10.61 -1.97 48.68
N ALA A 11 9.99 -0.97 48.06
CA ALA A 11 9.98 0.38 48.63
C ALA A 11 9.27 0.35 49.99
N LYS A 12 9.74 1.16 50.94
CA LYS A 12 9.28 1.13 52.34
C LYS A 12 7.76 1.28 52.48
N GLU A 13 7.16 2.15 51.68
CA GLU A 13 5.71 2.37 51.65
C GLU A 13 4.93 1.11 51.25
N ILE A 14 5.51 0.27 50.39
CA ILE A 14 4.92 -0.98 49.91
C ILE A 14 5.18 -2.09 50.94
N SER A 15 6.38 -2.17 51.52
CA SER A 15 6.68 -3.17 52.55
C SER A 15 5.80 -3.01 53.78
N ASP A 16 5.52 -1.77 54.21
CA ASP A 16 4.69 -1.48 55.38
C ASP A 16 3.23 -1.95 55.17
N SER A 17 2.75 -2.00 53.93
CA SER A 17 1.39 -2.52 53.62
C SER A 17 1.27 -4.04 53.70
N VAL A 18 2.37 -4.78 53.62
CA VAL A 18 2.40 -6.26 53.56
C VAL A 18 3.28 -6.89 54.65
N GLU A 19 3.71 -6.10 55.64
CA GLU A 19 4.64 -6.50 56.71
C GLU A 19 4.09 -7.65 57.58
N TYR A 20 2.76 -7.72 57.73
CA TYR A 20 2.08 -8.69 58.61
C TYR A 20 1.78 -10.05 57.95
N VAL A 21 2.15 -10.23 56.67
CA VAL A 21 1.89 -11.48 55.95
C VAL A 21 2.92 -12.53 56.36
N ASN A 22 2.42 -13.65 56.92
CA ASN A 22 3.26 -14.70 57.51
C ASN A 22 3.67 -15.80 56.51
N ASP A 23 3.06 -15.82 55.32
CA ASP A 23 3.38 -16.76 54.25
C ASP A 23 3.95 -16.02 53.02
N SER A 24 5.07 -16.51 52.49
CA SER A 24 5.71 -15.94 51.30
C SER A 24 4.86 -16.10 50.03
N VAL A 25 4.05 -17.15 49.94
CA VAL A 25 3.21 -17.37 48.75
C VAL A 25 2.01 -16.42 48.78
N GLU A 26 1.39 -16.26 49.94
CA GLU A 26 0.34 -15.26 50.16
C GLU A 26 0.87 -13.83 49.91
N LEU A 27 2.05 -13.49 50.44
CA LEU A 27 2.71 -12.21 50.21
C LEU A 27 2.94 -11.94 48.72
N TRP A 28 3.47 -12.92 48.00
CA TRP A 28 3.68 -12.79 46.56
C TRP A 28 2.37 -12.63 45.80
N ARG A 29 1.33 -13.40 46.16
CA ARG A 29 0.02 -13.33 45.51
C ARG A 29 -0.69 -12.00 45.79
N GLU A 30 -0.52 -11.41 46.96
CA GLU A 30 -1.07 -10.10 47.29
C GLU A 30 -0.38 -8.98 46.48
N LEU A 31 0.95 -9.04 46.36
CA LEU A 31 1.71 -8.16 45.45
C LEU A 31 1.29 -8.37 43.99
N GLU A 32 1.17 -9.61 43.54
CA GLU A 32 0.68 -9.94 42.20
C GLU A 32 -0.72 -9.35 41.99
N ASN A 33 -1.68 -9.58 42.87
CA ASN A 33 -3.04 -9.04 42.69
C ASN A 33 -3.09 -7.51 42.65
N HIS A 34 -2.28 -6.84 43.48
CA HIS A 34 -2.30 -5.38 43.57
C HIS A 34 -1.61 -4.72 42.36
N TYR A 35 -0.51 -5.31 41.87
CA TYR A 35 0.29 -4.73 40.79
C TYR A 35 -0.01 -5.33 39.39
N ASP A 36 -0.52 -6.56 39.27
CA ASP A 36 -0.99 -7.15 38.00
C ASP A 36 -2.24 -6.41 37.46
N GLN A 37 -3.04 -5.74 38.33
CA GLN A 37 -4.08 -4.81 37.88
C GLN A 37 -3.53 -3.63 37.08
N THR A 38 -2.32 -3.15 37.40
CA THR A 38 -1.69 -2.08 36.62
C THR A 38 -1.28 -2.59 35.23
N ASP A 39 -0.95 -3.88 35.10
CA ASP A 39 -0.69 -4.51 33.79
C ASP A 39 -1.97 -4.59 32.95
N GLY A 40 -3.14 -4.85 33.54
CA GLY A 40 -4.42 -4.83 32.84
C GLY A 40 -4.81 -3.45 32.28
N ALA A 41 -4.64 -2.39 33.07
CA ALA A 41 -4.88 -1.02 32.62
C ALA A 41 -3.87 -0.58 31.54
N LYS A 42 -2.60 -0.96 31.70
CA LYS A 42 -1.54 -0.71 30.73
C LYS A 42 -1.77 -1.46 29.42
N LEU A 43 -2.21 -2.72 29.49
CA LEU A 43 -2.61 -3.54 28.34
C LEU A 43 -3.72 -2.84 27.55
N TYR A 44 -4.77 -2.38 28.24
CA TYR A 44 -5.87 -1.63 27.63
C TYR A 44 -5.37 -0.35 26.96
N GLN A 45 -4.51 0.41 27.64
CA GLN A 45 -3.95 1.65 27.10
C GLN A 45 -3.14 1.40 25.82
N ILE A 46 -2.22 0.43 25.84
CA ILE A 46 -1.39 0.10 24.67
C ILE A 46 -2.27 -0.40 23.52
N GLN A 47 -3.25 -1.26 23.79
CA GLN A 47 -4.16 -1.76 22.77
C GLN A 47 -4.97 -0.62 22.14
N LYS A 48 -5.43 0.33 22.96
CA LYS A 48 -6.13 1.52 22.48
C LYS A 48 -5.20 2.40 21.62
N GLU A 49 -3.98 2.65 22.08
CA GLU A 49 -2.99 3.41 21.31
C GLU A 49 -2.67 2.75 19.96
N ILE A 50 -2.56 1.42 19.91
CA ILE A 50 -2.36 0.65 18.66
C ILE A 50 -3.57 0.82 17.71
N ASN A 51 -4.78 0.78 18.25
CA ASN A 51 -6.00 0.90 17.46
C ASN A 51 -6.20 2.32 16.91
N ASP A 52 -5.85 3.33 17.69
CA ASP A 52 -5.96 4.74 17.34
C ASP A 52 -4.77 5.23 16.47
N LEU A 53 -3.72 4.41 16.32
CA LEU A 53 -2.51 4.78 15.57
C LEU A 53 -2.75 4.75 14.05
N ALA A 54 -2.88 5.95 13.47
CA ALA A 54 -2.83 6.16 12.03
C ALA A 54 -1.56 6.93 11.62
N GLN A 55 -1.08 6.69 10.39
CA GLN A 55 0.09 7.37 9.84
C GLN A 55 -0.11 8.89 9.76
N GLY A 56 -1.28 9.34 9.31
CA GLY A 56 -1.58 10.76 9.15
C GLY A 56 -0.56 11.48 8.27
N SER A 57 0.05 12.54 8.81
CA SER A 57 1.09 13.34 8.15
C SER A 57 2.52 12.91 8.48
N ILE A 58 2.69 11.80 9.20
CA ILE A 58 4.01 11.31 9.64
C ILE A 58 4.62 10.43 8.54
N ASP A 59 5.95 10.48 8.43
CA ASP A 59 6.71 9.60 7.54
C ASP A 59 6.47 8.11 7.84
N ILE A 60 6.57 7.27 6.81
CA ILE A 60 6.34 5.82 6.92
C ILE A 60 7.30 5.17 7.91
N THR A 61 8.56 5.63 7.96
CA THR A 61 9.57 5.11 8.88
C THR A 61 9.20 5.42 10.32
N MET A 62 8.80 6.67 10.58
CA MET A 62 8.37 7.11 11.91
C MET A 62 7.08 6.41 12.37
N TYR A 63 6.14 6.18 11.46
CA TYR A 63 4.94 5.39 11.75
C TYR A 63 5.30 3.94 12.11
N TYR A 64 6.15 3.30 11.32
CA TYR A 64 6.65 1.95 11.58
C TYR A 64 7.35 1.85 12.94
N THR A 65 8.22 2.80 13.28
CA THR A 65 8.92 2.81 14.57
C THR A 65 7.96 2.95 15.75
N ARG A 66 6.95 3.83 15.67
CA ARG A 66 5.94 3.98 16.73
C ARG A 66 5.12 2.70 16.91
N MET A 67 4.66 2.12 15.82
CA MET A 67 3.91 0.87 15.83
C MET A 67 4.73 -0.28 16.43
N LYS A 68 5.99 -0.41 16.01
CA LYS A 68 6.93 -1.41 16.53
C LYS A 68 7.17 -1.24 18.04
N ARG A 69 7.33 -0.01 18.52
CA ARG A 69 7.49 0.26 19.95
C ARG A 69 6.30 -0.22 20.77
N LEU A 70 5.07 0.13 20.34
CA LEU A 70 3.84 -0.32 21.02
C LEU A 70 3.72 -1.85 20.99
N TRP A 71 4.13 -2.49 19.89
CA TRP A 71 4.15 -3.93 19.80
C TRP A 71 5.12 -4.59 20.78
N GLU A 72 6.36 -4.10 20.83
CA GLU A 72 7.37 -4.62 21.75
C GLU A 72 6.88 -4.44 23.20
N GLU A 73 6.28 -3.30 23.53
CA GLU A 73 5.70 -3.07 24.84
C GLU A 73 4.54 -4.04 25.15
N LEU A 74 3.62 -4.27 24.21
CA LEU A 74 2.55 -5.26 24.40
C LEU A 74 3.10 -6.67 24.56
N SER A 75 4.15 -7.01 23.80
CA SER A 75 4.82 -8.31 23.85
C SER A 75 5.50 -8.56 25.20
N THR A 76 6.00 -7.50 25.86
CA THR A 76 6.53 -7.62 27.23
C THR A 76 5.45 -7.89 28.27
N LEU A 77 4.22 -7.44 28.05
CA LEU A 77 3.09 -7.74 28.91
C LEU A 77 2.50 -9.13 28.63
N SER A 78 2.60 -9.60 27.38
CA SER A 78 2.04 -10.88 26.94
C SER A 78 2.98 -12.08 27.12
N ILE A 79 4.09 -11.96 27.87
CA ILE A 79 5.11 -13.01 28.09
C ILE A 79 4.49 -14.36 28.51
N LYS A 80 3.29 -14.35 29.10
CA LYS A 80 2.55 -15.54 29.53
C LYS A 80 2.04 -16.44 28.37
N SER A 81 2.11 -16.05 27.08
CA SER A 81 1.52 -16.82 25.96
C SER A 81 2.48 -17.66 25.10
N GLN A 82 3.80 -17.56 25.26
CA GLN A 82 4.73 -18.32 24.41
C GLN A 82 4.84 -19.79 24.86
N CYS A 83 4.25 -20.70 24.08
CA CYS A 83 4.46 -22.14 24.27
C CYS A 83 5.94 -22.49 24.08
N SER A 84 6.59 -23.01 25.12
CA SER A 84 7.98 -23.51 25.04
C SER A 84 8.08 -24.89 24.37
N CYS A 85 7.02 -25.35 23.71
CA CYS A 85 6.97 -26.67 23.12
C CYS A 85 7.91 -26.77 21.91
N ASN A 86 8.89 -27.68 21.99
CA ASN A 86 9.76 -28.04 20.88
C ASN A 86 9.08 -29.15 20.06
N CYS A 87 8.05 -28.78 19.30
CA CYS A 87 7.29 -29.71 18.47
C CYS A 87 7.76 -29.65 17.00
N THR A 88 8.03 -30.81 16.41
CA THR A 88 8.53 -30.97 15.03
C THR A 88 7.44 -30.80 13.95
N CYS A 89 6.18 -30.60 14.36
CA CYS A 89 5.01 -30.56 13.47
C CYS A 89 4.76 -29.20 12.80
N GLY A 90 5.67 -28.23 12.91
CA GLY A 90 5.50 -26.89 12.36
C GLY A 90 4.49 -26.01 13.12
N ALA A 91 3.85 -26.53 14.17
CA ALA A 91 2.86 -25.80 14.98
C ALA A 91 3.44 -24.52 15.60
N LYS A 92 4.73 -24.51 15.95
CA LYS A 92 5.40 -23.32 16.47
C LYS A 92 5.45 -22.18 15.44
N GLU A 93 5.73 -22.52 14.17
CA GLU A 93 5.78 -21.53 13.08
C GLU A 93 4.38 -21.01 12.74
N THR A 94 3.37 -21.88 12.73
CA THR A 94 1.99 -21.45 12.47
C THR A 94 1.41 -20.61 13.60
N MET A 95 1.73 -20.90 14.87
CA MET A 95 1.32 -20.06 16.00
C MET A 95 2.00 -18.70 15.97
N HIS A 96 3.31 -18.66 15.73
CA HIS A 96 4.04 -17.40 15.60
C HIS A 96 3.51 -16.57 14.42
N LYS A 97 3.14 -17.20 13.30
CA LYS A 97 2.52 -16.50 12.17
C LYS A 97 1.11 -15.99 12.49
N ALA A 98 0.30 -16.79 13.18
CA ALA A 98 -1.02 -16.38 13.65
C ALA A 98 -0.95 -15.20 14.63
N GLU A 99 0.11 -15.12 15.42
CA GLU A 99 0.37 -13.97 16.29
C GLU A 99 0.80 -12.74 15.51
N GLN A 100 1.61 -12.87 14.45
CA GLN A 100 2.14 -11.72 13.68
C GLN A 100 1.18 -11.16 12.63
N ASP A 101 0.33 -11.99 12.02
CA ASP A 101 -0.56 -11.56 10.95
C ASP A 101 -1.52 -10.42 11.38
N PRO A 102 -2.14 -10.44 12.58
CA PRO A 102 -2.96 -9.32 13.07
C PRO A 102 -2.21 -7.99 13.14
N TRP A 103 -0.92 -8.00 13.51
CA TRP A 103 -0.09 -6.80 13.61
C TRP A 103 0.19 -6.20 12.25
N LEU A 104 0.48 -7.06 11.27
CA LEU A 104 0.64 -6.63 9.88
C LEU A 104 -0.65 -5.99 9.37
N ILE A 105 -1.80 -6.60 9.63
CA ILE A 105 -3.09 -6.06 9.19
C ILE A 105 -3.36 -4.71 9.86
N GLN A 106 -3.15 -4.59 11.16
CA GLN A 106 -3.33 -3.32 11.88
C GLN A 106 -2.41 -2.23 11.33
N PHE A 107 -1.15 -2.56 11.04
CA PHE A 107 -0.22 -1.64 10.40
C PHE A 107 -0.71 -1.19 9.02
N LEU A 108 -1.19 -2.12 8.18
CA LEU A 108 -1.73 -1.80 6.86
C LEU A 108 -3.03 -0.99 6.91
N MET A 109 -3.83 -1.13 7.97
CA MET A 109 -5.06 -0.37 8.19
C MET A 109 -4.79 1.10 8.49
N GLY A 110 -3.75 1.41 9.27
CA GLY A 110 -3.39 2.78 9.64
C GLY A 110 -2.56 3.53 8.60
N LEU A 111 -2.16 2.89 7.49
CA LEU A 111 -1.42 3.55 6.40
C LEU A 111 -2.25 4.62 5.69
N ASN A 112 -1.54 5.65 5.20
CA ASN A 112 -2.14 6.71 4.39
C ASN A 112 -2.67 6.18 3.04
N GLU A 113 -3.66 6.85 2.46
CA GLU A 113 -4.31 6.54 1.19
C GLU A 113 -3.32 6.48 0.01
N VAL A 114 -2.20 7.20 0.12
CA VAL A 114 -1.09 7.17 -0.84
C VAL A 114 -0.59 5.75 -1.10
N TYR A 115 -0.63 4.87 -0.08
CA TYR A 115 -0.14 3.49 -0.14
C TYR A 115 -1.22 2.46 -0.47
N THR A 116 -2.43 2.87 -0.84
CA THR A 116 -3.57 1.97 -1.16
C THR A 116 -3.22 0.88 -2.18
N ILE A 117 -2.45 1.20 -3.22
CA ILE A 117 -2.02 0.26 -4.25
C ILE A 117 -1.12 -0.83 -3.67
N VAL A 118 -0.07 -0.44 -2.93
CA VAL A 118 0.87 -1.39 -2.31
C VAL A 118 0.18 -2.20 -1.23
N ARG A 119 -0.70 -1.57 -0.44
CA ARG A 119 -1.55 -2.26 0.53
C ARG A 119 -2.38 -3.35 -0.13
N GLY A 120 -3.03 -3.06 -1.26
CA GLY A 120 -3.76 -4.05 -2.04
C GLY A 120 -2.86 -5.19 -2.52
N SER A 121 -1.68 -4.88 -3.05
CA SER A 121 -0.70 -5.89 -3.50
C SER A 121 -0.24 -6.80 -2.37
N ILE A 122 0.06 -6.25 -1.18
CA ILE A 122 0.47 -7.02 0.00
C ILE A 122 -0.65 -7.96 0.46
N LEU A 123 -1.90 -7.48 0.51
CA LEU A 123 -3.06 -8.29 0.93
C LEU A 123 -3.40 -9.42 -0.06
N MET A 124 -2.91 -9.35 -1.30
CA MET A 124 -3.09 -10.39 -2.30
C MET A 124 -2.01 -11.48 -2.25
N MET A 125 -0.94 -11.30 -1.47
CA MET A 125 0.12 -12.31 -1.31
C MET A 125 -0.36 -13.49 -0.46
N LYS A 126 -0.07 -14.72 -0.90
CA LYS A 126 -0.33 -15.95 -0.13
C LYS A 126 0.97 -16.77 -0.02
N PRO A 127 1.52 -16.98 1.19
CA PRO A 127 1.04 -16.48 2.49
C PRO A 127 1.35 -14.99 2.71
N LEU A 128 0.70 -14.35 3.69
CA LEU A 128 1.00 -12.95 4.04
C LEU A 128 2.50 -12.79 4.38
N PRO A 129 3.13 -11.69 3.92
CA PRO A 129 4.54 -11.43 4.17
C PRO A 129 4.77 -11.07 5.63
N SER A 130 6.02 -11.11 6.08
CA SER A 130 6.33 -10.61 7.43
C SER A 130 6.22 -9.09 7.48
N MET A 131 6.06 -8.54 8.69
CA MET A 131 6.04 -7.09 8.93
C MET A 131 7.26 -6.37 8.31
N ALA A 132 8.46 -6.96 8.42
CA ALA A 132 9.68 -6.41 7.85
C ALA A 132 9.68 -6.43 6.30
N GLN A 133 9.14 -7.49 5.70
CA GLN A 133 8.98 -7.57 4.24
C GLN A 133 7.97 -6.54 3.74
N ALA A 134 6.83 -6.38 4.42
CA ALA A 134 5.83 -5.37 4.09
C ALA A 134 6.41 -3.95 4.16
N PHE A 135 7.18 -3.64 5.20
CA PHE A 135 7.88 -2.35 5.31
C PHE A 135 8.88 -2.13 4.16
N SER A 136 9.64 -3.15 3.78
CA SER A 136 10.59 -3.06 2.66
C SER A 136 9.89 -2.77 1.32
N LEU A 137 8.73 -3.38 1.08
CA LEU A 137 7.90 -3.12 -0.11
C LEU A 137 7.38 -1.68 -0.14
N LEU A 138 6.99 -1.13 1.02
CA LEU A 138 6.52 0.25 1.12
C LEU A 138 7.64 1.27 0.83
N ILE A 139 8.84 1.05 1.38
CA ILE A 139 10.02 1.89 1.10
C ILE A 139 10.42 1.80 -0.38
N GLN A 140 10.30 0.62 -0.99
CA GLN A 140 10.58 0.45 -2.41
C GLN A 140 9.61 1.26 -3.29
N GLU A 141 8.32 1.24 -2.98
CA GLU A 141 7.31 2.07 -3.68
C GLU A 141 7.59 3.57 -3.50
N GLU A 142 7.95 4.00 -2.29
CA GLU A 142 8.26 5.41 -2.01
C GLU A 142 9.40 5.92 -2.90
N LYS A 143 10.49 5.16 -2.98
CA LYS A 143 11.60 5.46 -3.91
C LYS A 143 11.11 5.50 -5.36
N GLN A 144 10.28 4.55 -5.79
CA GLN A 144 9.72 4.56 -7.15
C GLN A 144 8.85 5.80 -7.43
N ARG A 145 8.15 6.32 -6.43
CA ARG A 145 7.34 7.55 -6.57
C ARG A 145 8.19 8.79 -6.69
N GLU A 146 9.30 8.89 -5.97
CA GLU A 146 10.27 9.99 -6.15
C GLU A 146 10.78 10.05 -7.60
N PHE A 147 11.06 8.90 -8.22
CA PHE A 147 11.47 8.85 -9.63
C PHE A 147 10.34 9.20 -10.61
N LYS A 148 9.11 8.73 -10.36
CA LYS A 148 7.95 9.00 -11.23
C LYS A 148 7.52 10.47 -11.20
N THR A 149 7.61 11.12 -10.03
CA THR A 149 7.28 12.54 -9.88
C THR A 149 8.28 13.43 -10.63
N ASN A 150 9.56 13.04 -10.68
CA ASN A 150 10.58 13.72 -11.49
C ASN A 150 10.45 13.46 -13.01
N SER A 151 9.84 12.34 -13.41
CA SER A 151 9.67 12.00 -14.83
C SER A 151 8.48 12.71 -15.49
N GLN A 152 7.48 13.15 -14.73
CA GLN A 152 6.36 13.91 -15.27
C GLN A 152 6.72 15.34 -15.70
N LEU A 153 7.89 15.87 -15.31
CA LEU A 153 8.41 17.14 -15.80
C LEU A 153 9.31 17.02 -17.05
N ASN A 154 9.51 15.81 -17.60
CA ASN A 154 10.38 15.57 -18.76
C ASN A 154 9.73 14.75 -19.88
N LEU A 155 8.39 14.72 -19.95
CA LEU A 155 7.66 13.99 -21.00
C LEU A 155 7.11 14.90 -22.12
N ASP A 156 7.70 16.07 -22.33
CA ASP A 156 7.48 16.83 -23.56
C ASP A 156 8.74 16.76 -24.43
N SER A 157 8.61 16.10 -25.59
CA SER A 157 9.56 16.07 -26.71
C SER A 157 10.47 14.84 -26.82
N THR A 158 9.93 13.77 -27.40
CA THR A 158 10.68 12.97 -28.39
C THR A 158 9.73 12.47 -29.48
N SER A 159 9.29 13.36 -30.38
CA SER A 159 8.77 12.94 -31.68
C SER A 159 9.93 12.70 -32.63
N LEU A 160 10.05 11.48 -33.15
CA LEU A 160 11.05 11.06 -34.13
C LEU A 160 10.98 11.94 -35.40
N HIS A 161 11.99 12.78 -35.62
CA HIS A 161 12.18 13.51 -36.87
C HIS A 161 13.02 12.64 -37.83
N VAL A 162 12.38 12.07 -38.86
CA VAL A 162 13.06 11.35 -39.93
C VAL A 162 13.58 12.38 -40.94
N ASN A 163 14.87 12.69 -40.86
CA ASN A 163 15.53 13.55 -41.84
C ASN A 163 15.96 12.69 -43.04
N ALA A 164 15.06 12.53 -44.02
CA ALA A 164 15.39 11.89 -45.28
C ALA A 164 16.04 12.92 -46.21
N SER A 165 17.37 13.03 -46.16
CA SER A 165 18.18 13.71 -47.16
C SER A 165 18.47 12.77 -48.33
N PRO A 166 18.00 13.02 -49.56
CA PRO A 166 18.46 12.30 -50.74
C PRO A 166 19.61 13.08 -51.37
N GLN A 167 20.81 12.53 -51.25
CA GLN A 167 21.94 12.88 -52.10
C GLN A 167 21.84 12.04 -53.38
N HIS A 168 21.68 12.72 -54.52
CA HIS A 168 22.25 12.41 -55.85
C HIS A 168 21.31 12.76 -57.04
N GLN A 169 21.76 13.80 -57.76
CA GLN A 169 21.85 13.95 -59.22
C GLN A 169 20.58 14.03 -60.09
N ASN A 170 20.37 15.27 -60.57
CA ASN A 170 19.73 15.71 -61.83
C ASN A 170 20.35 15.03 -63.09
N PRO A 171 19.84 15.21 -64.35
CA PRO A 171 18.74 16.07 -64.80
C PRO A 171 17.81 15.42 -65.88
N TYR A 172 16.86 16.21 -66.40
CA TYR A 172 16.08 16.10 -67.65
C TYR A 172 14.56 15.91 -67.46
N GLY A 173 13.80 16.98 -67.75
CA GLY A 173 12.50 16.84 -68.41
C GLY A 173 11.24 17.14 -67.59
N ALA A 174 10.95 18.43 -67.40
CA ALA A 174 9.66 19.07 -67.64
C ALA A 174 8.36 18.51 -66.98
N ARG A 175 7.69 19.33 -66.15
CA ARG A 175 6.58 20.24 -66.52
C ARG A 175 5.83 20.72 -65.27
N ASN A 176 5.57 22.02 -65.29
CA ASN A 176 4.82 22.79 -64.29
C ASN A 176 3.36 22.36 -64.20
N PHE A 177 2.82 22.26 -62.99
CA PHE A 177 1.46 22.72 -62.67
C PHE A 177 1.43 23.31 -61.26
N LYS A 178 1.31 24.64 -61.18
CA LYS A 178 0.93 25.37 -59.97
C LYS A 178 -0.56 25.18 -59.74
N THR A 179 -1.00 25.00 -58.50
CA THR A 179 -2.17 25.72 -57.99
C THR A 179 -1.95 26.17 -56.55
N HIS A 180 -2.16 27.47 -56.35
CA HIS A 180 -2.28 28.14 -55.06
C HIS A 180 -3.46 27.52 -54.27
N TYR A 181 -3.35 27.42 -52.95
CA TYR A 181 -4.25 28.16 -52.05
C TYR A 181 -3.68 28.18 -50.63
N THR A 182 -3.38 29.40 -50.20
CA THR A 182 -3.02 29.81 -48.86
C THR A 182 -4.27 29.98 -47.99
N THR A 183 -4.08 29.79 -46.67
CA THR A 183 -4.71 30.57 -45.59
C THR A 183 -6.12 30.19 -45.13
N ASN A 184 -6.11 29.46 -44.00
CA ASN A 184 -6.62 29.92 -42.70
C ASN A 184 -8.13 29.96 -42.44
N ASN A 185 -8.47 29.41 -41.27
CA ASN A 185 -9.54 29.78 -40.35
C ASN A 185 -10.89 30.24 -40.93
N ASN A 186 -11.92 29.40 -40.76
CA ASN A 186 -12.94 29.62 -39.74
C ASN A 186 -14.12 28.65 -39.92
N ASN A 187 -14.61 28.14 -38.79
CA ASN A 187 -15.98 27.68 -38.55
C ASN A 187 -16.69 26.81 -39.60
N LYS A 188 -17.02 25.56 -39.24
CA LYS A 188 -18.41 25.07 -39.33
C LYS A 188 -18.59 23.67 -38.76
N SER A 189 -19.47 23.59 -37.76
CA SER A 189 -20.44 22.52 -37.50
C SER A 189 -20.07 21.11 -37.97
N ARG A 190 -19.80 20.23 -37.00
CA ARG A 190 -19.96 18.78 -37.13
C ARG A 190 -21.32 18.47 -37.75
N GLN A 191 -21.36 18.15 -39.05
CA GLN A 191 -22.54 17.57 -39.68
C GLN A 191 -22.64 16.09 -39.28
N PHE A 192 -23.56 15.81 -38.37
CA PHE A 192 -24.10 14.48 -38.09
C PHE A 192 -25.15 14.17 -39.15
N TYR A 193 -25.11 12.98 -39.75
CA TYR A 193 -26.15 12.53 -40.68
C TYR A 193 -27.04 11.49 -39.96
N ASP A 194 -28.28 11.88 -39.66
CA ASP A 194 -29.20 11.17 -38.75
C ASP A 194 -29.74 9.83 -39.26
N TYR A 195 -29.46 9.45 -40.51
CA TYR A 195 -30.12 8.28 -41.12
C TYR A 195 -29.35 6.95 -40.99
N CYS A 196 -28.12 6.94 -40.46
CA CYS A 196 -27.33 5.70 -40.35
C CYS A 196 -26.58 5.49 -39.01
N LYS A 197 -26.81 6.35 -38.00
CA LYS A 197 -26.22 6.27 -36.64
C LYS A 197 -24.72 5.87 -36.60
N ARG A 198 -23.90 6.32 -37.55
CA ARG A 198 -22.43 6.18 -37.53
C ARG A 198 -21.78 7.55 -37.76
N PRO A 199 -20.81 7.97 -36.93
CA PRO A 199 -20.12 9.24 -37.14
C PRO A 199 -19.18 9.18 -38.35
N ARG A 200 -19.01 10.32 -39.02
CA ARG A 200 -17.99 10.58 -40.05
C ARG A 200 -18.26 9.95 -41.43
N HIS A 201 -19.50 10.01 -41.87
CA HIS A 201 -19.92 9.59 -43.20
C HIS A 201 -20.88 10.63 -43.80
N THR A 202 -20.67 10.99 -45.07
CA THR A 202 -21.51 11.93 -45.84
C THR A 202 -22.54 11.18 -46.68
N ARG A 203 -23.74 11.75 -46.89
CA ARG A 203 -24.89 11.14 -47.60
C ARG A 203 -24.50 10.30 -48.82
N GLU A 204 -23.58 10.80 -49.63
CA GLU A 204 -23.11 10.23 -50.90
C GLU A 204 -22.37 8.88 -50.75
N LYS A 205 -21.78 8.60 -49.59
CA LYS A 205 -21.05 7.34 -49.33
C LYS A 205 -21.90 6.30 -48.59
N CYS A 206 -23.21 6.51 -48.51
CA CYS A 206 -24.08 5.67 -47.67
C CYS A 206 -24.51 4.43 -48.43
N TYR A 207 -23.89 3.30 -48.12
CA TYR A 207 -24.25 2.01 -48.73
C TYR A 207 -25.71 1.61 -48.48
N LYS A 208 -26.36 2.18 -47.45
CA LYS A 208 -27.78 1.98 -47.17
C LYS A 208 -28.72 2.72 -48.14
N LEU A 209 -28.24 3.76 -48.83
CA LEU A 209 -28.97 4.53 -49.84
C LEU A 209 -28.56 4.16 -51.27
N HIS A 210 -27.28 3.89 -51.51
CA HIS A 210 -26.74 3.60 -52.84
C HIS A 210 -26.69 2.10 -53.19
N GLY A 211 -27.13 1.23 -52.29
CA GLY A 211 -27.06 -0.23 -52.45
C GLY A 211 -25.65 -0.76 -52.16
N TYR A 212 -25.58 -1.95 -51.56
CA TYR A 212 -24.30 -2.61 -51.33
C TYR A 212 -23.80 -3.23 -52.65
N PRO A 213 -22.52 -3.07 -53.00
CA PRO A 213 -21.96 -3.70 -54.19
C PRO A 213 -22.07 -5.23 -54.05
N GLN A 214 -22.63 -5.89 -55.08
CA GLN A 214 -22.74 -7.35 -55.14
C GLN A 214 -21.33 -7.95 -55.22
N GLY A 215 -20.93 -8.68 -54.18
CA GLY A 215 -19.64 -9.39 -54.18
C GLY A 215 -18.97 -9.59 -52.83
N SER A 216 -19.71 -9.61 -51.71
CA SER A 216 -19.13 -10.07 -50.44
C SER A 216 -20.11 -11.04 -49.78
N SER A 217 -19.97 -12.30 -50.16
CA SER A 217 -20.45 -13.44 -49.38
C SER A 217 -19.85 -13.31 -47.98
N TYR A 218 -20.69 -13.04 -46.99
CA TYR A 218 -20.35 -13.30 -45.61
C TYR A 218 -20.42 -14.82 -45.43
N ASN A 219 -19.27 -15.47 -45.33
CA ASN A 219 -19.21 -16.77 -44.67
C ASN A 219 -19.47 -16.53 -43.18
N ASN A 220 -20.56 -17.10 -42.69
CA ASN A 220 -20.73 -17.44 -41.28
C ASN A 220 -19.72 -18.51 -40.87
#